data_AF-A0A536ADW5-F1
#
_entry.id   AF-A0A536ADW5-F1
#
_cell.length_a   1.000
_cell.length_b   1.000
_cell.length_c   1.000
_cell.angle_alpha   90.00
_cell.angle_beta   90.00
_cell.angle_gamma   90.00
#
_symmetry.space_group_name_H-M   'P 1'
#
loop_
_entity.id
_entity.type
_entity.pdbx_description
1 polymer ?
#
loop_
_entity_poly.entity_id
_entity_poly.type
_entity_poly.pdbx_seq_one_letter_code
_entity_poly.pdbx_strand_id
1 'polypeptide(L)'
;MAPPVAALSLPADTADVVMFTFPDRLANEAAPAYLTDVVRIRATEGLAYVPVHGGDLSMITWTERGTVYWLFSKRRDVTDLVRIANTLR
;
A
#
# COMPACT_ATOMS: atom_id res chain seq x y z
N MET A 1 15.64 4.04 23.03
CA MET A 1 14.50 4.10 22.10
C MET A 1 15.06 4.40 20.72
N ALA A 2 14.76 3.58 19.71
CA ALA A 2 15.12 3.91 18.33
C ALA A 2 14.33 5.17 17.89
N PRO A 3 14.90 6.05 17.06
CA PRO A 3 14.17 7.19 16.52
C PRO A 3 12.94 6.70 15.73
N PRO A 4 11.81 7.42 15.77
CA PRO A 4 10.68 7.08 14.91
C PRO A 4 11.13 7.12 13.46
N VAL A 5 10.90 6.02 12.73
CA VAL A 5 11.15 5.96 11.29
C VAL A 5 10.27 7.02 10.63
N ALA A 6 10.85 7.87 9.80
CA ALA A 6 10.07 8.85 9.03
C ALA A 6 9.02 8.10 8.20
N ALA A 7 7.75 8.43 8.43
CA ALA A 7 6.66 7.84 7.65
C ALA A 7 6.75 8.32 6.21
N LEU A 8 6.61 7.39 5.28
CA LEU A 8 6.53 7.70 3.85
C LEU A 8 5.41 8.72 3.59
N SER A 9 5.62 9.58 2.62
CA SER A 9 4.70 10.64 2.21
C SER A 9 4.33 10.53 0.73
N LEU A 10 3.08 10.86 0.42
CA LEU A 10 2.58 10.89 -0.96
C LEU A 10 3.19 12.07 -1.74
N PRO A 11 3.47 11.90 -3.04
CA PRO A 11 3.79 13.03 -3.92
C PRO A 11 2.64 14.04 -3.99
N ALA A 12 2.96 15.31 -4.24
CA ALA A 12 1.96 16.38 -4.28
C ALA A 12 0.92 16.23 -5.41
N ASP A 13 1.25 15.49 -6.47
CA ASP A 13 0.45 15.29 -7.67
C ASP A 13 -0.47 14.05 -7.62
N THR A 14 -0.59 13.38 -6.48
CA THR A 14 -1.40 12.15 -6.33
C THR A 14 -2.69 12.39 -5.53
N ALA A 15 -3.46 13.43 -5.88
CA ALA A 15 -4.70 13.80 -5.18
C ALA A 15 -5.81 12.73 -5.25
N ASP A 16 -5.74 11.82 -6.20
CA ASP A 16 -6.64 10.68 -6.39
C ASP A 16 -6.18 9.39 -5.68
N VAL A 17 -5.12 9.49 -4.87
CA VAL A 17 -4.54 8.39 -4.10
C VAL A 17 -4.64 8.69 -2.62
N VAL A 18 -5.12 7.72 -1.86
CA VAL A 18 -5.16 7.79 -0.39
C VAL A 18 -4.13 6.84 0.17
N MET A 19 -3.35 7.31 1.15
CA MET A 19 -2.41 6.49 1.90
C MET A 19 -2.84 6.39 3.36
N PHE A 20 -2.93 5.16 3.86
CA PHE A 20 -3.14 4.87 5.27
C PHE A 20 -1.95 4.08 5.83
N THR A 21 -1.60 4.32 7.09
CA THR A 21 -0.47 3.65 7.73
C THR A 21 -0.76 3.31 9.17
N PHE A 22 -0.21 2.20 9.64
CA PHE A 22 -0.29 1.78 11.04
C PHE A 22 0.89 0.85 11.39
N PRO A 23 1.29 0.77 12.68
CA PRO A 23 2.31 -0.18 13.10
C PRO A 23 1.87 -1.62 12.79
N ASP A 24 2.78 -2.44 12.27
CA ASP A 24 2.53 -3.84 11.92
C ASP A 24 2.03 -4.68 13.10
N ARG A 25 2.49 -4.38 14.31
CA ARG A 25 2.02 -4.98 15.57
C ARG A 25 0.54 -4.77 15.86
N LEU A 26 -0.13 -3.86 15.15
CA LEU A 26 -1.58 -3.67 15.23
C LEU A 26 -2.35 -4.49 14.18
N ALA A 27 -1.65 -5.10 13.21
CA ALA A 27 -2.25 -6.07 12.30
C ALA A 27 -2.49 -7.39 13.05
N ASN A 28 -3.73 -7.65 13.44
CA ASN A 28 -4.12 -8.85 14.18
C ASN A 28 -4.99 -9.82 13.35
N GLU A 29 -5.39 -9.44 12.15
CA GLU A 29 -6.20 -10.25 11.24
C GLU A 29 -5.36 -10.78 10.08
N ALA A 30 -5.71 -11.97 9.61
CA ALA A 30 -5.14 -12.51 8.39
C ALA A 30 -5.53 -11.62 7.19
N ALA A 31 -4.66 -11.55 6.18
CA ALA A 31 -5.00 -10.87 4.94
C ALA A 31 -6.29 -11.47 4.34
N PRO A 32 -7.24 -10.63 3.87
CA PRO A 32 -8.41 -11.12 3.19
C PRO A 32 -8.06 -12.02 2.00
N ALA A 33 -8.86 -13.07 1.77
CA ALA A 33 -8.59 -14.09 0.76
C ALA A 33 -8.52 -13.59 -0.69
N TYR A 34 -8.98 -12.36 -0.97
CA TYR A 34 -8.90 -11.70 -2.27
C TYR A 34 -7.63 -10.86 -2.46
N LEU A 35 -6.74 -10.78 -1.46
CA LEU A 35 -5.41 -10.17 -1.58
C LEU A 35 -4.36 -11.23 -1.91
N THR A 36 -4.43 -11.79 -3.12
CA THR A 36 -3.55 -12.90 -3.53
C THR A 36 -2.40 -12.46 -4.42
N ASP A 37 -2.51 -11.30 -5.07
CA ASP A 37 -1.55 -10.89 -6.09
C ASP A 37 -0.32 -10.28 -5.44
N VAL A 38 0.80 -11.00 -5.49
CA VAL A 38 2.08 -10.52 -4.97
C VAL A 38 2.66 -9.46 -5.90
N VAL A 39 3.00 -8.30 -5.35
CA VAL A 39 3.64 -7.19 -6.07
C VAL A 39 4.93 -6.76 -5.40
N ARG A 40 5.93 -6.41 -6.20
CA ARG A 40 7.19 -5.87 -5.70
C ARG A 40 7.04 -4.37 -5.43
N ILE A 41 7.20 -3.96 -4.17
CA ILE A 41 7.13 -2.57 -3.76
C ILE A 41 8.42 -2.22 -3.04
N ARG A 42 9.19 -1.33 -3.64
CA ARG A 42 10.52 -0.88 -3.19
C ARG A 42 11.42 -2.09 -2.96
N ALA A 43 11.95 -2.24 -1.75
CA ALA A 43 12.79 -3.37 -1.35
C ALA A 43 11.99 -4.53 -0.72
N THR A 44 10.66 -4.46 -0.69
CA THR A 44 9.76 -5.41 -0.01
C THR A 44 8.75 -6.07 -0.96
N GLU A 45 8.15 -7.18 -0.53
CA GLU A 45 6.98 -7.76 -1.19
C GLU A 45 5.71 -7.20 -0.52
N GLY A 46 4.68 -6.98 -1.33
CA GLY A 46 3.36 -6.58 -0.90
C GLY A 46 2.28 -7.38 -1.62
N LEU A 47 1.04 -7.08 -1.29
CA LEU A 47 -0.14 -7.67 -1.89
C LEU A 47 -0.95 -6.60 -2.60
N ALA A 48 -1.56 -6.98 -3.71
CA ALA A 48 -2.46 -6.14 -4.47
C ALA A 48 -3.89 -6.70 -4.42
N TYR A 49 -4.84 -5.79 -4.46
CA TYR A 49 -6.23 -6.05 -4.79
C TYR A 49 -6.51 -5.52 -6.19
N VAL A 50 -6.89 -6.42 -7.08
CA VAL A 50 -7.38 -6.06 -8.41
C VAL A 50 -8.91 -6.14 -8.40
N PRO A 51 -9.64 -5.09 -8.84
CA PRO A 51 -11.10 -5.05 -8.83
C PRO A 51 -11.81 -6.00 -9.82
N VAL A 52 -11.27 -7.19 -10.09
CA VAL A 52 -11.92 -8.23 -10.91
C VAL A 52 -13.18 -8.82 -10.23
N HIS A 53 -13.33 -8.60 -8.92
CA HIS A 53 -14.47 -9.07 -8.11
C HIS A 53 -15.61 -8.04 -7.96
N GLY A 54 -15.71 -7.06 -8.87
CA GLY A 54 -16.83 -6.10 -8.89
C GLY A 54 -16.65 -4.87 -8.00
N GLY A 55 -15.40 -4.53 -7.64
CA GLY A 55 -15.07 -3.27 -6.98
C GLY A 55 -14.72 -2.15 -7.95
N ASP A 56 -14.67 -0.90 -7.47
CA ASP A 56 -14.19 0.28 -8.21
C ASP A 56 -12.87 0.82 -7.62
N LEU A 57 -12.22 0.05 -6.75
CA LEU A 57 -11.07 0.46 -5.96
C LEU A 57 -9.89 -0.49 -6.20
N SER A 58 -8.78 0.05 -6.66
CA SER A 58 -7.49 -0.65 -6.63
C SER A 58 -6.82 -0.40 -5.29
N MET A 59 -6.16 -1.42 -4.74
CA MET A 59 -5.39 -1.28 -3.51
C MET A 59 -4.06 -2.04 -3.63
N ILE A 60 -3.01 -1.50 -3.02
CA ILE A 60 -1.81 -2.26 -2.67
C ILE A 60 -1.52 -2.10 -1.18
N THR A 61 -0.92 -3.13 -0.59
CA THR A 61 -0.48 -3.13 0.81
C THR A 61 0.90 -3.75 0.93
N TRP A 62 1.77 -3.16 1.74
CA TRP A 62 3.08 -3.73 2.07
C TRP A 62 3.50 -3.34 3.48
N THR A 63 4.48 -4.06 4.01
CA THR A 63 5.10 -3.73 5.31
C THR A 63 6.55 -3.33 5.08
N GLU A 64 6.93 -2.14 5.56
CA GLU A 64 8.31 -1.66 5.53
C GLU A 64 8.67 -1.11 6.91
N ARG A 65 9.79 -1.62 7.48
CA ARG A 65 10.35 -1.15 8.77
C ARG A 65 9.33 -1.10 9.93
N GLY A 66 8.47 -2.12 10.03
CA GLY A 66 7.47 -2.25 11.10
C GLY A 66 6.22 -1.38 10.92
N THR A 67 6.01 -0.81 9.73
CA THR A 67 4.81 -0.05 9.38
C THR A 67 4.13 -0.70 8.19
N VAL A 68 2.83 -0.94 8.32
CA VAL A 68 1.96 -1.36 7.22
C VAL A 68 1.51 -0.11 6.47
N TYR A 69 1.62 -0.14 5.15
CA TYR A 69 1.19 0.92 4.24
C TYR A 69 0.10 0.38 3.34
N TRP A 70 -1.02 1.10 3.27
CA TRP A 70 -2.09 0.85 2.33
C TRP A 70 -2.21 2.03 1.36
N LEU A 71 -2.20 1.74 0.06
CA LEU A 71 -2.42 2.71 -0.99
C LEU A 71 -3.69 2.35 -1.75
N PHE A 72 -4.57 3.33 -1.92
CA PHE A 72 -5.89 3.15 -2.54
C PHE A 72 -6.13 4.16 -3.64
N SER A 73 -6.81 3.75 -4.71
CA SER A 73 -7.36 4.69 -5.68
C SER A 73 -8.57 4.11 -6.42
N LYS A 74 -9.53 4.98 -6.73
CA LYS A 74 -10.64 4.67 -7.65
C LYS A 74 -10.32 4.97 -9.13
N ARG A 75 -9.20 5.65 -9.39
CA ARG A 75 -8.83 6.14 -10.72
C ARG A 75 -7.54 5.52 -11.24
N ARG A 76 -6.70 4.98 -10.35
CA ARG A 76 -5.45 4.30 -10.67
C ARG A 76 -5.61 2.80 -10.55
N ASP A 77 -4.94 2.08 -11.45
CA ASP A 77 -4.81 0.63 -11.35
C ASP A 77 -3.65 0.24 -10.41
N VAL A 78 -3.47 -1.07 -10.20
CA VAL A 78 -2.37 -1.59 -9.36
C VAL A 78 -0.99 -1.19 -9.90
N THR A 79 -0.81 -1.12 -11.21
CA THR A 79 0.49 -0.77 -11.82
C THR A 79 0.87 0.67 -11.49
N ASP A 80 -0.08 1.59 -11.62
CA ASP A 80 0.08 2.99 -11.24
C ASP A 80 0.36 3.13 -9.74
N LEU A 81 -0.38 2.41 -8.89
CA LEU A 81 -0.18 2.44 -7.45
C LEU A 81 1.22 1.93 -7.06
N VAL A 82 1.71 0.85 -7.68
CA VAL A 82 3.08 0.35 -7.46
C VAL A 82 4.11 1.38 -7.89
N ARG A 83 3.90 2.07 -9.03
CA ARG A 83 4.81 3.14 -9.48
C ARG A 83 4.87 4.27 -8.45
N ILE A 84 3.73 4.70 -7.91
CA ILE A 84 3.66 5.75 -6.87
C ILE A 84 4.31 5.28 -5.57
N ALA A 85 4.04 4.06 -5.12
CA ALA A 85 4.66 3.51 -3.90
C ALA A 85 6.20 3.51 -3.98
N ASN A 86 6.74 3.28 -5.18
CA ASN A 86 8.18 3.30 -5.43
C ASN A 86 8.80 4.71 -5.42
N THR A 87 8.00 5.79 -5.48
CA THR A 87 8.50 7.18 -5.44
C THR A 87 8.30 7.88 -4.09
N LEU A 88 7.67 7.21 -3.12
CA LEU A 88 7.42 7.77 -1.79
C LEU A 88 8.71 8.15 -1.06
N ARG A 89 8.63 9.24 -0.28
CA ARG A 89 9.74 9.80 0.51
C ARG A 89 9.46 9.75 1.99
#